data_AF-A0AAE0MXA4-F1
#
_entry.id   AF-A0AAE0MXA4-F1
#
_cell.length_a   1.000
_cell.length_b   1.000
_cell.length_c   1.000
_cell.angle_alpha   90.00
_cell.angle_beta   90.00
_cell.angle_gamma   90.00
#
_symmetry.space_group_name_H-M   'P 1'
#
loop_
_entity.id
_entity.type
_entity.pdbx_description
1 polymer ?
#
loop_
_entity_poly.entity_id
_entity_poly.type
_entity_poly.pdbx_seq_one_letter_code
_entity_poly.pdbx_strand_id
1 'polypeptide(L)' 'LVNGATGYIHDTAWAAGVEDPRRKTLFVVLVKMDKYGGPACFPDDEAIPRNVVPIFQFLRGF' A
#
# COMPACT_ATOMS: atom_id res chain seq x y z
N LEU A 1 2.23 -8.44 10.94
CA LEU A 1 3.22 -8.69 9.87
C LEU A 1 2.80 -9.92 9.09
N VAL A 2 2.41 -9.71 7.83
CA VAL A 2 1.78 -10.67 6.90
C VAL A 2 2.82 -11.60 6.29
N ASN A 3 3.53 -12.36 7.13
CA ASN A 3 4.57 -13.25 6.65
C ASN A 3 3.93 -14.39 5.83
N GLY A 4 4.15 -14.39 4.52
CA GLY A 4 3.59 -15.39 3.59
C GLY A 4 2.15 -15.14 3.09
N ALA A 5 1.56 -13.97 3.36
CA ALA A 5 0.26 -13.64 2.77
C ALA A 5 0.44 -13.11 1.34
N THR A 6 -0.40 -13.59 0.43
CA THR A 6 -0.54 -13.08 -0.94
C THR A 6 -1.63 -12.01 -1.00
N GLY A 7 -1.65 -11.26 -2.10
CA GLY A 7 -2.66 -10.27 -2.38
C GLY A 7 -2.47 -9.69 -3.76
N TYR A 8 -3.34 -8.74 -4.11
CA TYR A 8 -3.27 -8.02 -5.37
C TYR A 8 -3.16 -6.52 -5.13
N ILE A 9 -2.53 -5.82 -6.07
CA ILE A 9 -2.42 -4.36 -6.04
C ILE A 9 -3.84 -3.80 -6.17
N HIS A 10 -4.26 -3.07 -5.14
CA HIS A 10 -5.53 -2.38 -5.11
C HIS A 10 -5.39 -1.00 -5.76
N ASP A 11 -4.35 -0.26 -5.37
CA ASP A 11 -4.03 1.06 -5.91
C ASP A 11 -2.55 1.40 -5.70
N THR A 12 -2.08 2.47 -6.33
CA THR A 12 -0.70 2.95 -6.24
C THR A 12 -0.68 4.47 -6.14
N ALA A 13 0.23 5.02 -5.33
CA ALA A 13 0.39 6.46 -5.21
C ALA A 13 1.85 6.88 -5.30
N TRP A 14 2.06 8.04 -5.92
CA TRP A 14 3.33 8.77 -5.87
C TRP A 14 3.33 9.73 -4.68
N ALA A 15 4.52 10.21 -4.32
CA ALA A 15 4.63 11.29 -3.35
C ALA A 15 3.94 12.55 -3.90
N ALA A 16 3.43 13.40 -3.00
CA ALA A 16 2.86 14.67 -3.38
C ALA A 16 3.87 15.51 -4.17
N GLY A 17 3.41 16.18 -5.23
CA GLY A 17 4.25 17.04 -6.07
C GLY A 17 5.09 16.31 -7.13
N VAL A 18 4.84 15.03 -7.42
CA VAL A 18 5.48 14.35 -8.55
C VAL A 18 4.89 14.83 -9.89
N GLU A 19 5.70 15.49 -10.69
CA GLU A 19 5.30 16.03 -12.01
C GLU A 19 5.39 14.98 -13.14
N ASP A 20 6.30 14.01 -13.04
CA ASP A 20 6.46 12.92 -14.01
C ASP A 20 6.36 11.53 -13.34
N PRO A 21 5.14 10.98 -13.22
CA PRO A 21 4.90 9.68 -12.58
C PRO A 21 5.60 8.51 -13.28
N ARG A 22 5.91 8.63 -14.58
CA ARG A 22 6.52 7.52 -15.36
C ARG A 22 7.99 7.34 -15.04
N ARG A 23 8.64 8.37 -14.48
CA ARG A 23 10.08 8.37 -14.17
C ARG A 23 10.38 8.36 -12.68
N LYS A 24 9.35 8.25 -11.84
CA LYS A 24 9.47 8.24 -10.38
C LYS A 24 8.92 6.94 -9.82
N THR A 25 9.63 6.40 -8.82
CA THR A 25 9.17 5.24 -8.07
C THR A 25 7.90 5.58 -7.29
N LEU A 26 7.03 4.58 -7.13
CA LEU A 26 5.86 4.68 -6.27
C LEU A 26 6.28 4.94 -4.82
N PHE A 27 5.57 5.83 -4.16
CA PHE A 27 5.77 6.10 -2.74
C PHE A 27 5.11 5.02 -1.88
N VAL A 28 3.91 4.61 -2.29
CA VAL A 28 3.11 3.59 -1.60
C VAL A 28 2.36 2.73 -2.60
N VAL A 29 2.25 1.45 -2.29
CA VAL A 29 1.35 0.51 -2.98
C VAL A 29 0.29 0.07 -1.98
N LEU A 30 -0.98 0.24 -2.31
CA LEU A 30 -2.08 -0.33 -1.56
C LEU A 30 -2.30 -1.75 -2.06
N VAL A 31 -2.22 -2.73 -1.17
CA VAL A 31 -2.41 -4.14 -1.50
C VAL A 31 -3.60 -4.68 -0.76
N LYS A 32 -4.54 -5.30 -1.48
CA LYS A 32 -5.61 -6.08 -0.86
C LYS A 32 -5.09 -7.49 -0.60
N MET A 33 -4.87 -7.79 0.67
CA MET A 33 -4.29 -9.05 1.13
C MET A 33 -5.37 -10.14 1.25
N ASP A 34 -5.09 -11.34 0.77
CA ASP A 34 -6.00 -12.49 0.89
C ASP A 34 -6.21 -12.88 2.36
N LYS A 35 -5.17 -12.70 3.18
CA LYS A 35 -5.19 -12.94 4.63
C LYS A 35 -4.56 -11.76 5.35
N TYR A 36 -5.38 -11.00 6.08
CA TYR A 36 -4.93 -9.90 6.93
C TYR A 36 -5.67 -9.90 8.26
N GLY A 37 -4.92 -10.14 9.35
CA GLY A 37 -5.43 -10.15 10.71
C GLY A 37 -5.18 -8.86 11.49
N GLY A 38 -4.58 -7.85 10.86
CA GLY A 38 -4.27 -6.57 11.51
C GLY A 38 -5.46 -5.61 11.58
N PRO A 39 -5.30 -4.43 12.21
CA PRO A 39 -6.33 -3.40 12.25
C PRO A 39 -6.60 -2.82 10.86
N ALA A 40 -7.81 -2.28 10.64
CA ALA A 40 -8.12 -1.57 9.41
C ALA A 40 -7.19 -0.36 9.25
N CYS A 41 -6.56 -0.20 8.08
CA CYS A 41 -5.70 0.94 7.80
C CYS A 41 -6.48 2.21 7.45
N PHE A 42 -7.71 2.04 6.96
CA PHE A 42 -8.62 3.12 6.54
C PHE A 42 -9.98 2.91 7.21
N PRO A 43 -10.10 3.12 8.54
CA PRO A 43 -11.32 2.79 9.29
C PRO A 43 -12.50 3.72 8.96
N ASP A 44 -12.22 4.93 8.49
CA ASP A 44 -13.24 5.95 8.20
C ASP A 44 -13.76 5.89 6.75
N ASP A 45 -13.24 4.99 5.93
CA ASP A 45 -13.62 4.83 4.53
C ASP A 45 -14.26 3.45 4.31
N GLU A 46 -15.60 3.41 4.35
CA GLU A 46 -16.37 2.18 4.16
C GLU A 46 -16.20 1.57 2.76
N ALA A 47 -15.75 2.34 1.76
CA ALA A 47 -15.49 1.84 0.41
C ALA A 47 -14.18 1.04 0.33
N ILE A 48 -13.27 1.22 1.30
CA ILE A 48 -11.97 0.54 1.33
C ILE A 48 -12.07 -0.71 2.22
N PRO A 49 -11.88 -1.93 1.67
CA PRO A 49 -11.89 -3.13 2.48
C PRO A 49 -10.81 -3.12 3.57
N ARG A 50 -11.14 -3.63 4.76
CA ARG A 50 -10.23 -3.72 5.93
C ARG A 50 -8.88 -4.38 5.63
N ASN A 51 -8.84 -5.27 4.64
CA ASN A 51 -7.64 -6.00 4.21
C ASN A 51 -6.81 -5.27 3.15
N VAL A 52 -7.14 -4.02 2.82
CA VAL A 52 -6.28 -3.13 2.04
C VAL A 52 -5.27 -2.51 2.99
N VAL A 53 -3.98 -2.75 2.71
CA VAL A 53 -2.88 -2.28 3.54
C VAL A 53 -1.87 -1.48 2.70
N PRO A 54 -1.35 -0.36 3.22
CA PRO A 54 -0.30 0.38 2.55
C PRO A 54 1.05 -0.30 2.75
N ILE A 55 1.76 -0.51 1.65
CA ILE A 55 3.15 -0.96 1.62
C ILE A 55 4.00 0.21 1.14
N PHE A 56 4.81 0.75 2.05
CA PHE A 56 5.73 1.84 1.75
C PHE A 56 7.07 1.32 1.25
N GLN A 57 7.70 2.08 0.37
CA GLN A 57 9.07 1.81 -0.01
C GLN A 57 9.99 1.99 1.21
N PHE A 58 10.76 0.96 1.54
CA PHE A 58 11.81 1.05 2.55
C PHE A 58 13.13 1.43 1.88
N LEU A 59 13.68 2.59 2.20
CA LEU A 59 15.05 2.94 1.84
C LEU A 59 15.99 2.22 2.82
N ARG A 60 16.68 1.16 2.36
CA ARG A 60 17.87 0.67 3.09
C ARG A 60 18.96 1.73 2.95
N GLY A 61 19.21 2.48 4.02
CA GLY A 61 20.42 3.27 4.13
C GLY A 61 21.62 2.33 4.18
N PHE A 62 22.55 2.49 3.24
CA PHE A 62 23.92 1.98 3.33
C PHE A 62 24.86 3.19 3.30
#